data_AF-A0A8H5FQB0-F1
#
_entry.id   AF-A0A8H5FQB0-F1
#
_cell.length_a   1.000
_cell.length_b   1.000
_cell.length_c   1.000
_cell.angle_alpha   90.00
_cell.angle_beta   90.00
_cell.angle_gamma   90.00
#
_symmetry.space_group_name_H-M   'P 1'
#
loop_
_entity.id
_entity.type
_entity.pdbx_description
1 polymer ?
#
loop_
_entity_poly.entity_id
_entity_poly.type
_entity_poly.pdbx_seq_one_letter_code
_entity_poly.pdbx_strand_id
1 'polypeptide(L)'
;MDFVDENSQGCQPIHDWVTNVISAIVIVGMSTAYAPQHYRIIKKQSSEGFSPLFLLLGSTSAAAGFWNMITMQWGVARCCGSVSWGSCVEMTAGIFQVFWQWFCFTLIFVLYIRYYPERLKYLDVYGYDSSQPLKTSDWQFAQFCAWVTFGHFVFSGLATLYCRDRTSRDVISPPSRAPSLY
;
A
#
# COMPACT_ATOMS: atom_id res chain seq x y z
N MET A 1 -10.92 -18.33 -19.12
CA MET A 1 -10.42 -19.12 -17.97
C MET A 1 -9.45 -20.10 -18.59
N ASP A 2 -8.24 -19.63 -18.86
CA ASP A 2 -7.22 -20.44 -19.51
C ASP A 2 -6.37 -21.11 -18.45
N PHE A 3 -6.32 -22.42 -18.59
CA PHE A 3 -5.64 -23.37 -17.74
C PHE A 3 -4.14 -23.07 -17.73
N VAL A 4 -3.57 -23.13 -16.53
CA VAL A 4 -2.13 -23.16 -16.30
C VAL A 4 -1.57 -24.40 -17.01
N ASP A 5 -0.80 -24.20 -18.08
CA ASP A 5 -0.06 -25.26 -18.74
C ASP A 5 1.11 -25.70 -17.85
N GLU A 6 1.04 -26.92 -17.35
CA GLU A 6 1.97 -27.58 -16.43
C GLU A 6 3.26 -28.08 -17.14
N ASN A 7 3.71 -27.44 -18.22
CA ASN A 7 4.87 -27.93 -18.99
C ASN A 7 5.79 -26.86 -19.65
N SER A 8 6.09 -25.75 -18.99
CA SER A 8 7.23 -24.90 -19.41
C SER A 8 8.07 -24.44 -18.24
N GLN A 9 9.25 -25.05 -18.10
CA GLN A 9 10.33 -24.65 -17.18
C GLN A 9 11.01 -23.32 -17.61
N GLY A 10 10.26 -22.35 -18.13
CA GLY A 10 10.79 -21.07 -18.61
C GLY A 10 9.85 -19.92 -18.29
N CYS A 11 10.39 -18.82 -17.76
CA CYS A 11 9.68 -17.56 -17.61
C CYS A 11 9.41 -16.98 -19.01
N GLN A 12 8.24 -17.30 -19.58
CA GLN A 12 7.81 -16.75 -20.85
C GLN A 12 7.18 -15.36 -20.61
N PRO A 13 7.58 -14.32 -21.35
CA PRO A 13 7.00 -13.01 -21.24
C PRO A 13 5.55 -13.04 -21.76
N ILE A 14 4.58 -12.86 -20.85
CA ILE A 14 3.16 -12.75 -21.20
C ILE A 14 2.85 -11.27 -21.45
N HIS A 15 2.56 -10.93 -22.70
CA HIS A 15 2.21 -9.58 -23.11
C HIS A 15 0.69 -9.39 -23.14
N ASP A 16 0.12 -8.74 -22.12
CA ASP A 16 -1.27 -8.31 -22.09
C ASP A 16 -1.38 -6.80 -22.21
N TRP A 17 -1.55 -6.34 -23.46
CA TRP A 17 -1.67 -4.92 -23.77
C TRP A 17 -2.94 -4.29 -23.18
N VAL A 18 -4.02 -5.07 -22.98
CA VAL A 18 -5.28 -4.56 -22.43
C VAL A 18 -5.09 -4.20 -20.97
N THR A 19 -4.48 -5.10 -20.19
CA THR A 19 -4.16 -4.84 -18.78
C THR A 19 -3.24 -3.62 -18.65
N ASN A 20 -2.20 -3.52 -19.50
CA ASN A 20 -1.30 -2.37 -19.48
C ASN A 20 -2.01 -1.04 -19.79
N VAL A 21 -2.90 -1.02 -20.78
CA VAL A 21 -3.69 0.18 -21.13
C VAL A 21 -4.63 0.56 -19.99
N ILE A 22 -5.33 -0.41 -19.38
CA ILE A 22 -6.22 -0.16 -18.25
C ILE A 22 -5.42 0.40 -17.07
N SER A 23 -4.30 -0.22 -16.71
CA SER A 23 -3.43 0.25 -15.63
C SER A 23 -2.94 1.67 -15.89
N ALA A 24 -2.53 1.98 -17.13
CA ALA A 24 -2.11 3.34 -17.50
C ALA A 24 -3.24 4.36 -17.35
N ILE A 25 -4.44 4.05 -17.83
CA ILE A 25 -5.63 4.93 -17.69
C ILE A 25 -5.93 5.17 -16.21
N VAL A 26 -5.89 4.12 -15.38
CA VAL A 26 -6.16 4.23 -13.94
C VAL A 26 -5.10 5.08 -13.24
N ILE A 27 -3.81 4.88 -13.55
CA ILE A 27 -2.72 5.68 -12.99
C ILE A 27 -2.88 7.16 -13.35
N VAL A 28 -3.19 7.46 -14.61
CA VAL A 28 -3.42 8.83 -15.07
C VAL A 28 -4.65 9.44 -14.40
N GLY A 29 -5.78 8.72 -14.39
CA GLY A 29 -7.03 9.17 -13.76
C GLY A 29 -6.89 9.43 -12.26
N MET A 30 -6.17 8.57 -11.54
CA MET A 30 -5.82 8.81 -10.13
C MET A 30 -4.93 10.03 -9.98
N SER A 31 -3.88 10.16 -10.79
CA SER A 31 -2.92 11.27 -10.69
C SER A 31 -3.62 12.61 -10.91
N THR A 32 -4.52 12.70 -11.89
CA THR A 32 -5.30 13.92 -12.15
C THR A 32 -6.33 14.19 -11.06
N ALA A 33 -6.90 13.16 -10.42
CA ALA A 33 -7.79 13.34 -9.28
C ALA A 33 -7.04 13.81 -8.02
N TYR A 34 -5.87 13.25 -7.74
CA TYR A 34 -5.10 13.55 -6.53
C TYR A 34 -4.26 14.84 -6.62
N ALA A 35 -3.73 15.19 -7.79
CA ALA A 35 -2.96 16.42 -7.98
C ALA A 35 -3.66 17.70 -7.47
N PRO A 36 -4.93 18.01 -7.83
CA PRO A 36 -5.62 19.18 -7.30
C PRO A 36 -5.90 19.06 -5.80
N GLN A 37 -6.08 17.83 -5.27
CA GLN A 37 -6.25 17.61 -3.84
C GLN A 37 -4.97 17.95 -3.07
N HIS A 38 -3.81 17.44 -3.52
CA HIS A 38 -2.51 17.80 -2.96
C HIS A 38 -2.25 19.30 -3.01
N TYR A 39 -2.51 19.92 -4.16
CA TYR A 39 -2.31 21.35 -4.35
C TYR A 39 -3.17 22.19 -3.40
N ARG A 40 -4.44 21.83 -3.20
CA ARG A 40 -5.34 22.55 -2.29
C ARG A 40 -4.89 22.47 -0.83
N ILE A 41 -4.44 21.30 -0.37
CA ILE A 41 -3.94 21.11 1.00
C ILE A 41 -2.69 21.98 1.22
N ILE A 42 -1.73 21.92 0.30
CA ILE A 42 -0.50 22.71 0.38
C ILE A 42 -0.79 24.21 0.34
N LYS A 43 -1.67 24.66 -0.57
CA LYS A 43 -2.01 26.08 -0.73
C LYS A 43 -2.81 26.65 0.44
N LYS A 44 -3.77 25.89 0.98
CA LYS A 44 -4.58 26.36 2.13
C LYS A 44 -3.82 26.26 3.45
N GLN A 45 -2.78 25.44 3.54
CA GLN A 45 -2.06 25.12 4.79
C GLN A 45 -3.01 24.76 5.95
N SER A 46 -4.21 24.29 5.62
CA SER A 46 -5.28 23.99 6.56
C SER A 46 -5.97 22.74 6.05
N SER A 47 -6.03 21.74 6.92
CA SER A 47 -6.67 20.46 6.65
C SER A 47 -8.11 20.41 7.19
N GLU A 48 -8.77 21.56 7.34
CA GLU A 48 -10.16 21.65 7.78
C GLU A 48 -11.11 20.99 6.79
N GLY A 49 -11.97 20.11 7.31
CA GLY A 49 -12.97 19.36 6.53
C GLY A 49 -12.56 17.94 6.15
N PHE A 50 -11.35 17.49 6.46
CA PHE A 50 -10.94 16.09 6.27
C PHE A 50 -11.02 15.30 7.58
N SER A 51 -11.74 14.17 7.55
CA SER A 51 -11.80 13.24 8.68
C SER A 51 -10.47 12.47 8.82
N PRO A 52 -9.73 12.64 9.94
CA PRO A 52 -8.45 11.95 10.14
C PRO A 52 -8.61 10.43 10.12
N LEU A 53 -9.69 9.92 10.72
CA LEU A 53 -10.01 8.49 10.76
C LEU A 53 -10.18 7.89 9.37
N PHE A 54 -10.88 8.59 8.48
CA PHE A 54 -11.09 8.10 7.12
C PHE A 54 -9.77 7.98 6.35
N LEU A 55 -8.88 8.96 6.48
CA LEU A 55 -7.53 8.92 5.87
C LEU A 55 -6.65 7.81 6.47
N LEU A 56 -6.76 7.58 7.78
CA LEU A 56 -6.04 6.53 8.50
C LEU A 56 -6.52 5.13 8.09
N LEU A 57 -7.83 4.90 8.10
CA LEU A 57 -8.42 3.63 7.69
C LEU A 57 -8.17 3.37 6.20
N GLY A 58 -8.29 4.40 5.36
CA GLY A 58 -8.01 4.33 3.93
C GLY A 58 -6.55 3.95 3.64
N SER A 59 -5.58 4.59 4.30
CA SER A 59 -4.15 4.28 4.11
C SER A 59 -3.79 2.88 4.61
N THR A 60 -4.36 2.47 5.75
CA THR A 60 -4.17 1.12 6.31
C THR A 60 -4.73 0.04 5.38
N SER A 61 -5.93 0.26 4.84
CA SER A 61 -6.55 -0.66 3.87
C SER A 61 -5.77 -0.72 2.55
N ALA A 62 -5.34 0.43 2.01
CA ALA A 62 -4.52 0.48 0.81
C ALA A 62 -3.17 -0.24 0.99
N ALA A 63 -2.54 -0.10 2.17
CA ALA A 63 -1.33 -0.84 2.53
C ALA A 63 -1.56 -2.36 2.56
N ALA A 64 -2.65 -2.81 3.19
CA ALA A 64 -3.03 -4.22 3.21
C ALA A 64 -3.24 -4.77 1.79
N GLY A 65 -3.95 -4.01 0.95
CA GLY A 65 -4.19 -4.36 -0.45
C GLY A 65 -2.90 -4.45 -1.28
N PHE A 66 -1.95 -3.54 -1.06
CA PHE A 66 -0.65 -3.57 -1.72
C PHE A 66 0.16 -4.82 -1.36
N TRP A 67 0.29 -5.14 -0.06
CA TRP A 67 1.00 -6.35 0.38
C TRP A 67 0.32 -7.64 -0.09
N ASN A 68 -1.01 -7.65 -0.13
CA ASN A 68 -1.78 -8.75 -0.69
C ASN A 68 -1.49 -8.95 -2.19
N MET A 69 -1.43 -7.85 -2.96
CA MET A 69 -1.09 -7.90 -4.39
C MET A 69 0.33 -8.44 -4.62
N ILE A 70 1.32 -8.00 -3.82
CA ILE A 70 2.68 -8.55 -3.87
C ILE A 70 2.68 -10.06 -3.64
N THR A 71 1.91 -10.53 -2.66
CA THR A 71 1.82 -11.96 -2.32
C THR A 71 1.30 -12.78 -3.50
N MET A 72 0.21 -12.34 -4.13
CA MET A 72 -0.40 -13.04 -5.27
C MET A 72 0.50 -13.02 -6.52
N GLN A 73 1.17 -11.90 -6.77
CA GLN A 73 2.00 -11.72 -7.97
C GLN A 73 3.46 -12.10 -7.75
N TRP A 74 3.80 -12.77 -6.64
CA TRP A 74 5.19 -13.08 -6.29
C TRP A 74 5.87 -14.02 -7.30
N GLY A 75 5.11 -14.96 -7.87
CA GLY A 75 5.62 -15.88 -8.92
C GLY A 75 6.07 -15.12 -10.17
N VAL A 76 5.29 -14.12 -10.58
CA VAL A 76 5.61 -13.25 -11.73
C VAL A 76 6.81 -12.36 -11.40
N ALA A 77 6.88 -11.79 -10.20
CA ALA A 77 7.99 -10.95 -9.76
C ALA A 77 9.33 -11.71 -9.72
N ARG A 78 9.33 -13.03 -9.47
CA ARG A 78 10.57 -13.83 -9.59
C ARG A 78 11.03 -14.02 -11.03
N CYS A 79 10.08 -14.14 -11.95
CA CYS A 79 10.39 -14.26 -13.37
C CYS A 79 11.01 -13.00 -13.97
N CYS A 80 10.81 -11.83 -13.35
CA CYS A 80 11.49 -10.59 -13.74
C CYS A 80 13.03 -10.67 -13.75
N GLY A 81 13.64 -11.59 -12.99
CA GLY A 81 15.10 -11.75 -12.97
C GLY A 81 15.68 -12.46 -14.21
N SER A 82 14.85 -13.15 -15.00
CA SER A 82 15.28 -13.93 -16.17
C SER A 82 14.77 -13.38 -17.51
N VAL A 83 13.89 -12.38 -17.48
CA VAL A 83 13.31 -11.75 -18.68
C VAL A 83 13.83 -10.32 -18.89
N SER A 84 13.55 -9.74 -20.06
CA SER A 84 13.90 -8.35 -20.33
C SER A 84 13.16 -7.38 -19.39
N TRP A 85 13.78 -6.24 -19.07
CA TRP A 85 13.19 -5.24 -18.17
C TRP A 85 11.82 -4.73 -18.67
N GLY A 86 11.67 -4.55 -19.99
CA GLY A 86 10.40 -4.12 -20.60
C GLY A 86 9.27 -5.11 -20.35
N SER A 87 9.51 -6.39 -20.65
CA SER A 87 8.52 -7.46 -20.41
C SER A 87 8.19 -7.61 -18.92
N CYS A 88 9.18 -7.46 -18.03
CA CYS A 88 8.95 -7.48 -16.59
C CYS A 88 8.01 -6.35 -16.14
N VAL A 89 8.21 -5.13 -16.63
CA VAL A 89 7.37 -3.98 -16.29
C VAL A 89 5.93 -4.20 -16.74
N GLU A 90 5.73 -4.76 -17.94
CA GLU A 90 4.41 -5.12 -18.45
C GLU A 90 3.73 -6.18 -17.58
N MET A 91 4.45 -7.24 -17.22
CA MET A 91 3.92 -8.30 -16.36
C MET A 91 3.65 -7.83 -14.92
N THR A 92 4.33 -6.78 -14.46
CA THR A 92 4.19 -6.23 -13.10
C THR A 92 3.40 -4.91 -13.06
N ALA A 93 2.75 -4.52 -14.16
CA ALA A 93 2.01 -3.27 -14.28
C ALA A 93 0.92 -3.11 -13.19
N GLY A 94 0.23 -4.21 -12.84
CA GLY A 94 -0.75 -4.22 -11.75
C GLY A 94 -0.14 -3.95 -10.37
N ILE A 95 1.06 -4.45 -10.09
CA ILE A 95 1.78 -4.15 -8.84
C ILE A 95 2.12 -2.66 -8.80
N PHE A 96 2.64 -2.12 -9.91
CA PHE A 96 2.99 -0.72 -10.02
C PHE A 96 1.76 0.20 -9.85
N GLN A 97 0.62 -0.16 -10.44
CA GLN A 97 -0.64 0.57 -10.29
C GLN A 97 -1.08 0.66 -8.82
N VAL A 98 -1.13 -0.48 -8.11
CA VAL A 98 -1.57 -0.51 -6.70
C VAL A 98 -0.55 0.21 -5.80
N PHE A 99 0.74 0.07 -6.09
CA PHE A 99 1.79 0.83 -5.40
C PHE A 99 1.59 2.34 -5.56
N TRP A 100 1.37 2.82 -6.78
CA TRP A 100 1.17 4.24 -7.07
C TRP A 100 -0.05 4.80 -6.33
N GLN A 101 -1.13 4.01 -6.27
CA GLN A 101 -2.33 4.35 -5.51
C GLN A 101 -2.04 4.48 -4.01
N TRP A 102 -1.36 3.50 -3.43
CA TRP A 102 -0.97 3.52 -2.01
C TRP A 102 -0.03 4.70 -1.70
N PHE A 103 0.94 4.98 -2.57
CA PHE A 103 1.89 6.08 -2.41
C PHE A 103 1.18 7.44 -2.40
N CYS A 104 0.32 7.70 -3.40
CA CYS A 104 -0.47 8.92 -3.46
C CYS A 104 -1.33 9.11 -2.19
N PHE A 105 -2.00 8.05 -1.73
CA PHE A 105 -2.85 8.12 -0.54
C PHE A 105 -2.06 8.39 0.74
N THR A 106 -0.88 7.76 0.88
CA THR A 106 0.03 7.97 2.00
C THR A 106 0.59 9.40 2.01
N LEU A 107 0.85 9.97 0.84
CA LEU A 107 1.34 11.35 0.71
C LEU A 107 0.31 12.37 1.22
N ILE A 108 -0.98 12.16 0.93
CA ILE A 108 -2.08 12.98 1.50
C ILE A 108 -2.09 12.90 3.01
N PHE A 109 -1.95 11.69 3.55
CA PHE A 109 -1.94 11.47 5.00
C PHE A 109 -0.77 12.20 5.68
N VAL A 110 0.43 12.16 5.09
CA VAL A 110 1.60 12.89 5.60
C VAL A 110 1.37 14.40 5.54
N LEU A 111 0.86 14.92 4.41
CA LEU A 111 0.52 16.33 4.27
C LEU A 111 -0.54 16.76 5.30
N TYR A 112 -1.55 15.92 5.54
CA TYR A 112 -2.60 16.17 6.52
C TYR A 112 -2.04 16.35 7.94
N ILE A 113 -1.17 15.43 8.39
CA ILE A 113 -0.51 15.54 9.70
C ILE A 113 0.36 16.80 9.76
N ARG A 114 1.10 17.10 8.68
CA ARG A 114 2.04 18.23 8.65
C ARG A 114 1.37 19.59 8.65
N TYR A 115 0.21 19.71 7.99
CA TYR A 115 -0.61 20.93 7.90
C TYR A 115 -1.83 20.88 8.82
N TYR A 116 -1.79 20.06 9.88
CA TYR A 116 -2.84 20.06 10.89
C TYR A 116 -2.81 21.41 11.65
N PRO A 117 -3.89 22.19 11.65
CA PRO A 117 -3.91 23.55 12.20
C PRO A 117 -3.63 23.56 13.71
N GLU A 118 -2.72 24.44 14.14
CA GLU A 118 -2.25 24.48 15.54
C GLU A 118 -3.35 24.84 16.55
N ARG A 119 -4.29 25.70 16.16
CA ARG A 119 -5.45 26.04 17.00
C ARG A 119 -6.34 24.84 17.36
N LEU A 120 -6.34 23.77 16.56
CA LEU A 120 -7.08 22.54 16.87
C LEU A 120 -6.23 21.55 17.69
N LYS A 121 -4.91 21.75 17.76
CA LYS A 121 -4.01 20.87 18.54
C LYS A 121 -4.09 21.16 20.03
N TYR A 122 -4.40 22.39 20.42
CA TYR A 122 -4.37 22.84 21.80
C TYR A 122 -5.70 23.47 22.19
N LEU A 123 -6.24 23.05 23.34
CA LEU A 123 -7.41 23.68 23.95
C LEU A 123 -6.94 24.87 24.79
N ASP A 124 -7.42 26.06 24.45
CA ASP A 124 -7.22 27.24 25.29
C ASP A 124 -8.31 27.28 26.37
N VAL A 125 -7.94 26.87 27.58
CA VAL A 125 -8.86 26.86 28.73
C VAL A 125 -8.72 28.19 29.45
N TYR A 126 -9.71 29.07 29.26
CA TYR A 126 -9.74 30.40 29.88
C TYR A 126 -9.66 30.26 31.42
N GLY A 127 -8.59 30.79 32.03
CA GLY A 127 -8.35 30.75 33.47
C GLY A 127 -7.47 29.60 33.97
N TYR A 128 -6.93 28.76 33.09
CA TYR A 128 -5.92 27.75 33.43
C TYR A 128 -4.53 28.22 33.01
N ASP A 129 -3.77 28.79 33.95
CA ASP A 129 -2.35 29.11 33.75
C ASP A 129 -1.53 27.83 33.97
N SER A 130 -1.16 27.17 32.87
CA SER A 130 -0.27 26.02 32.91
C SER A 130 0.85 26.20 31.92
N SER A 131 2.06 25.98 32.41
CA SER A 131 3.31 25.97 31.66
C SER A 131 3.34 24.96 30.49
N GLN A 132 2.33 24.08 30.36
CA GLN A 132 2.23 23.08 29.30
C GLN A 132 0.89 23.24 28.53
N PRO A 133 0.93 23.44 27.19
CA PRO A 133 -0.29 23.56 26.40
C PRO A 133 -1.07 22.23 26.38
N LEU A 134 -2.34 22.25 26.81
CA LEU A 134 -3.24 21.09 26.83
C LEU A 134 -3.53 20.60 25.41
N LYS A 135 -3.09 19.38 25.09
CA LYS A 135 -3.30 18.76 23.78
C LYS A 135 -4.74 18.24 23.65
N THR A 136 -5.42 18.55 22.54
CA THR A 136 -6.78 18.07 22.24
C THR A 136 -6.82 16.53 22.11
N SER A 137 -7.87 15.89 22.61
CA SER A 137 -8.12 14.44 22.49
C SER A 137 -8.06 13.95 21.04
N ASP A 138 -8.58 14.74 20.11
CA ASP A 138 -8.64 14.42 18.68
C ASP A 138 -7.24 14.31 18.06
N TRP A 139 -6.32 15.19 18.47
CA TRP A 139 -4.92 15.18 18.01
C TRP A 139 -4.12 14.03 18.65
N GLN A 140 -4.42 13.65 19.90
CA GLN A 140 -3.83 12.45 20.52
C GLN A 140 -4.30 11.18 19.82
N PHE A 141 -5.60 11.10 19.54
CA PHE A 141 -6.20 9.96 18.86
C PHE A 141 -5.68 9.80 17.43
N ALA A 142 -5.61 10.89 16.65
CA ALA A 142 -5.01 10.87 15.32
C ALA A 142 -3.55 10.40 15.33
N GLN A 143 -2.75 10.87 16.30
CA GLN A 143 -1.37 10.44 16.47
C GLN A 143 -1.26 8.95 16.80
N PHE A 144 -2.11 8.43 17.69
CA PHE A 144 -2.16 7.01 18.03
C PHE A 144 -2.49 6.16 16.80
N CYS A 145 -3.52 6.52 16.06
CA CYS A 145 -3.89 5.83 14.83
C CYS A 145 -2.74 5.85 13.80
N ALA A 146 -1.99 6.94 13.69
CA ALA A 146 -0.83 7.01 12.79
C ALA A 146 0.23 5.95 13.14
N TRP A 147 0.53 5.81 14.43
CA TRP A 147 1.44 4.76 14.92
C TRP A 147 0.90 3.36 14.67
N VAL A 148 -0.40 3.14 14.87
CA VAL A 148 -1.06 1.86 14.57
C VAL A 148 -0.96 1.54 13.07
N THR A 149 -1.22 2.51 12.19
CA THR A 149 -1.10 2.32 10.74
C THR A 149 0.34 1.98 10.34
N PHE A 150 1.33 2.66 10.92
CA PHE A 150 2.74 2.33 10.69
C PHE A 150 3.07 0.90 11.17
N GLY A 151 2.64 0.55 12.38
CA GLY A 151 2.81 -0.81 12.93
C GLY A 151 2.13 -1.87 12.06
N HIS A 152 0.92 -1.61 11.57
CA HIS A 152 0.20 -2.48 10.65
C HIS A 152 0.96 -2.66 9.33
N PHE A 153 1.50 -1.58 8.74
CA PHE A 153 2.30 -1.66 7.52
C PHE A 153 3.53 -2.56 7.70
N VAL A 154 4.24 -2.41 8.82
CA VAL A 154 5.41 -3.26 9.14
C VAL A 154 4.98 -4.71 9.35
N PHE A 155 3.92 -4.95 10.11
CA PHE A 155 3.40 -6.29 10.37
C PHE A 155 2.98 -7.00 9.07
N SER A 156 2.20 -6.33 8.21
CA SER A 156 1.81 -6.88 6.91
C SER A 156 3.02 -7.18 6.02
N GLY A 157 4.02 -6.30 5.99
CA GLY A 157 5.26 -6.55 5.24
C GLY A 157 6.03 -7.77 5.77
N LEU A 158 6.19 -7.89 7.09
CA LEU A 158 6.84 -9.04 7.72
C LEU A 158 6.06 -10.34 7.46
N ALA A 159 4.74 -10.32 7.56
CA ALA A 159 3.89 -11.47 7.27
C ALA A 159 4.03 -11.90 5.80
N THR A 160 4.05 -10.96 4.85
CA THR A 160 4.28 -11.25 3.42
C THR A 160 5.66 -11.86 3.18
N LEU A 161 6.72 -11.31 3.79
CA LEU A 161 8.08 -11.88 3.69
C LEU A 161 8.16 -13.29 4.30
N TYR A 162 7.50 -13.50 5.43
CA TYR A 162 7.44 -14.79 6.09
C TYR A 162 6.71 -15.84 5.24
N CYS A 163 5.55 -15.47 4.68
CA CYS A 163 4.79 -16.33 3.77
C CYS A 163 5.61 -16.68 2.52
N ARG A 164 6.31 -15.69 1.95
CA ARG A 164 7.23 -15.92 0.83
C ARG A 164 8.29 -16.98 1.16
N ASP A 165 8.93 -16.85 2.32
CA ASP A 165 10.00 -17.75 2.72
C ASP A 165 9.47 -19.17 3.04
N ARG A 166 8.21 -19.30 3.49
CA ARG A 166 7.49 -20.58 3.61
C ARG A 166 7.26 -21.22 2.24
N THR A 167 6.61 -20.52 1.31
CA THR A 167 6.34 -21.03 -0.05
C THR A 167 7.62 -21.45 -0.78
N SER A 168 8.72 -20.73 -0.56
CA SER A 168 10.01 -21.08 -1.16
C SER A 168 10.58 -22.38 -0.61
N ARG A 169 10.38 -22.66 0.67
CA ARG A 169 10.78 -23.93 1.29
C ARG A 169 9.92 -25.09 0.80
N ASP A 170 8.61 -24.89 0.70
CA ASP A 170 7.68 -25.92 0.23
C ASP A 170 7.95 -26.36 -1.22
N VAL A 171 8.40 -25.44 -2.09
CA VAL A 171 8.82 -25.77 -3.47
C VAL A 171 10.13 -26.55 -3.53
N ILE A 172 11.03 -26.36 -2.56
CA ILE A 172 12.35 -27.02 -2.53
C ILE A 172 12.26 -28.41 -1.86
N SER A 173 11.30 -28.62 -0.95
CA SER A 173 11.00 -29.95 -0.41
C SER A 173 10.07 -30.72 -1.36
N PRO A 174 10.52 -31.82 -1.99
CA PRO A 174 9.62 -32.65 -2.78
C PRO A 174 8.51 -33.21 -1.88
N PRO A 175 7.28 -33.43 -2.39
CA PRO A 175 6.22 -34.04 -1.61
C PRO A 175 6.72 -35.39 -1.10
N SER A 176 6.70 -35.58 0.22
CA SER A 176 6.91 -36.89 0.82
C SER A 176 5.84 -37.81 0.26
N ARG A 177 6.26 -38.70 -0.65
CA ARG A 177 5.48 -39.79 -1.24
C ARG A 177 4.53 -40.34 -0.17
N ALA A 178 3.24 -40.09 -0.31
CA ALA A 178 2.25 -40.69 0.58
C ALA A 178 2.46 -42.21 0.57
N PRO A 179 2.44 -42.90 1.72
CA PRO A 179 2.56 -44.34 1.72
C PRO A 179 1.36 -44.89 0.94
N SER A 180 1.66 -45.61 -0.14
CA SER A 180 0.71 -46.42 -0.89
C SER A 180 0.10 -47.43 0.07
N LEU A 181 -1.08 -47.12 0.61
CA LEU A 181 -1.92 -48.11 1.23
C LEU A 181 -2.61 -48.88 0.11
N TYR A 182 -2.38 -50.20 0.15
CA TYR A 182 -2.97 -51.24 -0.69
C TYR A 182 -4.50 -51.13 -0.78
#